data_AF-A0A2H5Y5N0-F1
#
_entry.id   AF-A0A2H5Y5N0-F1
#
_cell.length_a   1.000
_cell.length_b   1.000
_cell.length_c   1.000
_cell.angle_alpha   90.00
_cell.angle_beta   90.00
_cell.angle_gamma   90.00
#
_symmetry.space_group_name_H-M   'P 1'
#
loop_
_entity.id
_entity.type
_entity.pdbx_description
1 polymer ?
#
loop_
_entity_poly.entity_id
_entity_poly.type
_entity_poly.pdbx_seq_one_letter_code
_entity_poly.pdbx_strand_id
1 'polypeptide(L)' 'MGEIEKENHVLVLRRIHVTYYLRIAPSQVEIARRVHGFHVDYCPVARTIRNCVAITTALELFLEESSGT' A
#
# COMPACT_ATOMS: atom_id res chain seq x y z
N MET A 1 10.95 -5.18 0.68
CA MET A 1 10.92 -6.14 -0.45
C MET A 1 10.10 -7.34 -0.01
N GLY A 2 9.21 -7.87 -0.86
CA GLY A 2 8.41 -9.06 -0.56
C GLY A 2 9.26 -10.30 -0.23
N GLU A 3 8.66 -11.29 0.42
CA GLU A 3 9.34 -12.52 0.83
C GLU A 3 8.52 -13.75 0.42
N ILE A 4 9.21 -14.73 -0.18
CA ILE A 4 8.66 -16.02 -0.60
C ILE A 4 9.56 -17.12 -0.02
N GLU A 5 8.95 -18.14 0.56
CA GLU A 5 9.62 -19.32 1.11
C GLU A 5 9.18 -20.58 0.38
N LYS A 6 9.95 -21.67 0.50
CA LYS A 6 9.56 -22.99 0.00
C LYS A 6 9.18 -23.89 1.17
N GLU A 7 7.94 -24.36 1.19
CA GLU A 7 7.40 -25.25 2.21
C GLU A 7 6.73 -26.45 1.53
N ASN A 8 7.11 -27.67 1.93
CA ASN A 8 6.51 -28.91 1.42
C ASN A 8 6.44 -28.95 -0.13
N HIS A 9 7.53 -28.53 -0.78
CA HIS A 9 7.66 -28.43 -2.25
C HIS A 9 6.77 -27.36 -2.92
N VAL A 10 6.12 -26.49 -2.17
CA VAL A 10 5.28 -25.37 -2.66
C VAL A 10 5.93 -24.04 -2.28
N LEU A 11 5.76 -23.01 -3.12
CA LEU A 11 6.16 -21.64 -2.79
C LEU A 11 5.05 -20.93 -2.02
N VAL A 12 5.41 -20.38 -0.86
CA VAL A 12 4.50 -19.69 0.05
C VAL A 12 4.93 -18.23 0.17
N LEU A 13 3.98 -17.32 -0.04
CA LEU A 13 4.20 -15.90 0.11
C LEU A 13 4.11 -15.51 1.58
N ARG A 14 5.22 -15.05 2.16
CA ARG A 14 5.29 -14.66 3.58
C ARG A 14 5.05 -13.18 3.79
N ARG A 15 5.56 -12.34 2.89
CA ARG A 15 5.44 -10.87 3.01
C ARG A 15 5.16 -10.18 1.69
N ILE A 16 4.28 -9.19 1.75
CA ILE A 16 4.01 -8.23 0.68
C ILE A 16 4.36 -6.84 1.19
N HIS A 17 5.08 -6.08 0.36
CA HIS A 17 5.33 -4.66 0.57
C HIS A 17 4.77 -3.91 -0.63
N VAL A 18 3.81 -3.01 -0.40
CA VAL A 18 3.19 -2.20 -1.43
C VAL A 18 3.62 -0.75 -1.25
N THR A 19 4.16 -0.14 -2.30
CA THR A 19 4.38 1.31 -2.32
C THR A 19 3.34 1.94 -3.23
N TYR A 20 2.50 2.80 -2.66
CA TYR A 20 1.57 3.63 -3.38
C TYR A 20 2.28 4.89 -3.85
N TYR A 21 2.15 5.20 -5.13
CA TYR A 21 2.66 6.41 -5.74
C TYR A 21 1.46 7.26 -6.16
N LEU A 22 1.23 8.39 -5.49
CA LEU A 22 0.03 9.19 -5.67
C LEU A 22 0.38 10.62 -6.06
N ARG A 23 -0.07 11.05 -7.25
CA ARG A 23 -0.10 12.46 -7.64
C ARG A 23 -1.29 13.13 -6.98
N ILE A 24 -1.07 14.28 -6.33
CA ILE A 24 -2.11 14.89 -5.50
C ILE A 24 -1.95 16.41 -5.40
N ALA A 25 -3.06 17.14 -5.31
CA ALA A 25 -3.05 18.55 -4.98
C ALA A 25 -2.53 18.78 -3.54
N PRO A 26 -1.80 19.87 -3.26
CA PRO A 26 -1.28 20.17 -1.92
C PRO A 26 -2.36 20.17 -0.82
N SER A 27 -3.58 20.62 -1.15
CA SER A 27 -4.71 20.69 -0.22
C SER A 27 -5.24 19.32 0.23
N GLN A 28 -4.88 18.23 -0.43
CA GLN A 28 -5.39 16.88 -0.16
C GLN A 28 -4.35 15.96 0.51
N VAL A 29 -3.13 16.45 0.76
CA VAL A 29 -2.01 15.65 1.32
C VAL A 29 -2.38 15.00 2.66
N GLU A 30 -2.96 15.77 3.59
CA GLU A 30 -3.32 15.26 4.92
C GLU A 30 -4.44 14.21 4.85
N ILE A 31 -5.37 14.38 3.92
CA ILE A 31 -6.44 13.40 3.67
C ILE A 31 -5.83 12.10 3.15
N ALA A 32 -4.91 12.17 2.18
CA ALA A 32 -4.24 10.99 1.64
C ALA A 32 -3.42 10.25 2.71
N ARG A 33 -2.66 10.97 3.54
CA ARG A 33 -1.91 10.36 4.67
C ARG A 33 -2.84 9.68 5.65
N ARG A 34 -3.94 10.34 6.03
CA ARG A 34 -4.93 9.80 6.97
C ARG A 34 -5.60 8.55 6.42
N VAL A 35 -6.10 8.59 5.18
CA VAL A 35 -6.75 7.44 4.53
C VAL A 35 -5.77 6.28 4.37
N HIS A 36 -4.53 6.55 3.94
CA HIS A 36 -3.51 5.52 3.86
C HIS A 36 -3.25 4.83 5.21
N GLY A 37 -3.39 5.54 6.34
CA GLY A 37 -3.23 4.96 7.68
C GLY A 37 -4.21 3.84 8.02
N PHE A 38 -5.38 3.77 7.38
CA PHE A 38 -6.38 2.73 7.66
C PHE A 38 -6.90 1.99 6.42
N HIS A 39 -6.51 2.37 5.21
CA HIS A 39 -7.07 1.80 3.98
C HIS A 39 -6.90 0.27 3.89
N VAL A 40 -5.81 -0.28 4.44
CA VAL A 40 -5.52 -1.72 4.43
C VAL A 40 -6.65 -2.52 5.09
N ASP A 41 -7.24 -1.98 6.15
CA ASP A 41 -8.36 -2.64 6.86
C ASP A 41 -9.64 -2.69 6.04
N TYR A 42 -9.78 -1.82 5.03
CA TYR A 42 -10.93 -1.76 4.13
C TYR A 42 -10.66 -2.39 2.76
N CYS A 43 -9.40 -2.66 2.41
CA CYS A 43 -9.02 -3.28 1.14
C CYS A 43 -9.51 -4.74 1.06
N PRO A 44 -10.39 -5.12 0.11
CA PRO A 44 -10.93 -6.47 0.02
C PRO A 44 -9.84 -7.54 -0.15
N VAL A 45 -8.81 -7.24 -0.92
CA VAL A 45 -7.68 -8.16 -1.16
C VAL A 45 -6.87 -8.33 0.13
N ALA A 46 -6.47 -7.24 0.79
CA ALA A 46 -5.71 -7.32 2.03
C ALA A 46 -6.49 -8.05 3.13
N ARG A 47 -7.79 -7.79 3.26
CA ARG A 47 -8.67 -8.50 4.20
C ARG A 47 -8.76 -10.00 3.94
N THR A 48 -8.75 -10.41 2.67
CA THR A 48 -8.83 -11.82 2.30
C THR A 48 -7.58 -12.60 2.70
N ILE A 49 -6.40 -11.97 2.63
CA ILE A 49 -5.11 -12.65 2.78
C ILE A 49 -4.31 -12.25 4.04
N ARG A 50 -4.75 -11.26 4.82
CA ARG A 50 -4.04 -10.71 6.00
C ARG A 50 -3.63 -11.71 7.07
N ASN A 51 -4.32 -12.85 7.16
CA ASN A 51 -4.00 -13.91 8.14
C ASN A 51 -3.01 -14.95 7.58
N CYS A 52 -2.68 -14.87 6.29
CA CYS A 52 -1.78 -15.81 5.60
C CYS A 52 -0.45 -15.16 5.22
N VAL A 53 -0.44 -13.85 4.98
CA VAL A 53 0.73 -13.09 4.54
C VAL A 53 0.82 -11.77 5.30
N ALA A 54 2.02 -11.39 5.73
CA ALA A 54 2.24 -10.07 6.33
C ALA A 54 2.22 -8.99 5.23
N ILE A 55 1.42 -7.95 5.43
CA ILE A 55 1.28 -6.85 4.46
C ILE A 55 1.76 -5.57 5.09
N THR A 56 2.61 -4.84 4.39
CA THR A 56 3.01 -3.48 4.77
C THR A 56 2.83 -2.55 3.58
N THR A 57 2.51 -1.29 3.87
CA THR A 57 2.26 -0.27 2.84
C THR A 57 3.08 0.98 3.09
N ALA A 58 3.55 1.60 2.02
CA ALA A 58 4.18 2.91 2.01
C ALA A 58 3.43 3.83 1.04
N LEU A 59 3.48 5.14 1.29
CA LEU A 59 2.85 6.15 0.45
C LEU A 59 3.88 7.20 0.05
N GLU A 60 4.12 7.30 -1.25
CA GLU A 60 4.93 8.31 -1.90
C GLU A 60 4.01 9.31 -2.61
N LEU A 61 4.16 10.59 -2.28
CA LEU A 61 3.32 11.66 -2.80
C LEU A 61 4.08 12.52 -3.81
N PHE A 62 3.43 12.83 -4.92
CA PHE A 62 3.93 13.77 -5.92
C PHE A 62 2.94 14.93 -6.00
N LEU A 63 3.40 16.13 -5.64
CA LEU A 63 2.53 17.29 -5.71
C LEU A 63 2.26 17.64 -7.17
N GLU A 64 0.99 17.86 -7.50
CA GLU A 64 0.64 18.46 -8.77
C GLU A 64 0.97 19.95 -8.69
N GLU A 65 1.94 20.39 -9.51
CA GLU A 65 2.13 21.81 -9.74
C GLU A 65 0.87 22.34 -10.41
N SER A 66 0.27 23.37 -9.82
CA SER A 66 -0.82 24.12 -10.41
C SER A 66 -0.32 24.79 -11.69
N SER A 67 -0.49 24.11 -12.83
CA SER A 67 -0.37 24.73 -14.15
C SER A 67 -1.53 25.71 -14.34
N GLY A 68 -1.31 26.96 -13.93
CA GLY A 68 -1.91 28.19 -14.49
C GLY A 68 -3.39 28.46 -14.22
N THR A 69 -3.68 29.57 -13.54
CA THR A 69 -4.08 30.85 -14.17
C THR A 69 -3.82 31.98 -13.18
#